data_AF-A0A818SEI6-F1
#
_entry.id   AF-A0A818SEI6-F1
#
_cell.length_a   1.000
_cell.length_b   1.000
_cell.length_c   1.000
_cell.angle_alpha   90.00
_cell.angle_beta   90.00
_cell.angle_gamma   90.00
#
_symmetry.space_group_name_H-M   'P 1'
#
loop_
_entity.id
_entity.type
_entity.pdbx_description
1 polymer ?
#
loop_
_entity_poly.entity_id
_entity_poly.type
_entity_poly.pdbx_seq_one_letter_code
_entity_poly.pdbx_strand_id
1 'polypeptide(L)'
;MAMKIWQLVFFQPLNRQVTSACLQLIKAERQNKEINTRLISGIIKSYVELCFTENSCVSITSYQITSPTLAIYKEYFEIPFLQDTERFYRLEAANFIREHNSVIEYLKKVAQRLDEEKHRVQSYLRSSTLEPLIKKVEEVLIRDQLEAIYTGEKALLPDEKYSDLALLFKLVCRVPNATVEGKKIVEDLIRQMGIDAI
;
A
#
# COMPACT_ATOMS: atom_id res chain seq x y z
N MET A 1 23.25 -20.74 21.81
CA MET A 1 22.97 -19.96 23.05
C MET A 1 22.71 -18.47 22.77
N ALA A 2 23.54 -17.77 21.98
CA ALA A 2 23.39 -16.32 21.74
C ALA A 2 22.03 -15.87 21.15
N MET A 3 21.50 -16.57 20.13
CA MET A 3 20.18 -16.22 19.56
C MET A 3 19.00 -16.43 20.53
N LYS A 4 19.07 -17.40 21.44
CA LYS A 4 18.03 -17.63 22.46
C LYS A 4 17.97 -16.49 23.47
N ILE A 5 19.12 -15.96 23.88
CA ILE A 5 19.21 -14.77 24.73
C ILE A 5 18.65 -13.56 23.97
N TRP A 6 19.03 -13.38 22.71
CA TRP A 6 18.55 -12.28 21.89
C TRP A 6 17.03 -12.32 21.66
N GLN A 7 16.44 -13.50 21.43
CA GLN A 7 14.99 -13.68 21.31
C GLN A 7 14.23 -13.41 22.62
N LEU A 8 14.69 -13.97 23.75
CA LEU A 8 13.97 -13.92 25.03
C LEU A 8 14.22 -12.61 25.81
N VAL A 9 15.42 -12.06 25.75
CA VAL A 9 15.83 -10.90 26.57
C VAL A 9 15.66 -9.58 25.83
N PHE A 10 15.82 -9.56 24.50
CA PHE A 10 15.83 -8.31 23.72
C PHE A 10 14.61 -8.19 22.80
N PHE A 11 14.28 -9.22 22.01
CA PHE A 11 13.24 -9.11 21.00
C PHE A 11 11.84 -8.98 21.61
N GLN A 12 11.43 -9.87 22.50
CA GLN A 12 10.10 -9.83 23.14
C GLN A 12 9.74 -8.49 23.82
N PRO A 13 10.62 -7.88 24.63
CA PRO A 13 10.30 -6.60 25.26
C PRO A 13 10.39 -5.38 24.32
N LEU A 14 11.21 -5.44 23.26
CA LEU A 14 11.51 -4.27 22.42
C LEU A 14 10.80 -4.28 21.06
N ASN A 15 10.32 -5.42 20.57
CA ASN A 15 9.77 -5.56 19.22
C ASN A 15 8.70 -4.51 18.89
N ARG A 16 7.78 -4.21 19.80
CA ARG A 16 6.73 -3.20 19.60
C ARG A 16 7.30 -1.80 19.42
N GLN A 17 8.29 -1.44 20.23
CA GLN A 17 8.94 -0.12 20.16
C GLN A 17 9.77 0.00 18.89
N VAL A 18 10.53 -1.05 18.56
CA VAL A 18 11.36 -1.12 17.35
C VAL A 18 10.49 -1.08 16.09
N THR A 19 9.43 -1.88 16.03
CA THR A 19 8.45 -1.82 14.93
C THR A 19 7.84 -0.43 14.85
N SER A 20 7.39 0.15 15.97
CA SER A 20 6.81 1.49 15.96
C SER A 20 7.78 2.56 15.41
N ALA A 21 9.05 2.53 15.83
CA ALA A 21 10.08 3.43 15.32
C ALA A 21 10.33 3.22 13.81
N CYS A 22 10.38 1.96 13.34
CA CYS A 22 10.46 1.64 11.91
C CYS A 22 9.29 2.24 11.13
N LEU A 23 8.06 2.06 11.61
CA LEU A 23 6.87 2.60 10.96
C LEU A 23 6.88 4.13 10.91
N GLN A 24 7.38 4.79 11.97
CA GLN A 24 7.56 6.25 11.96
C GLN A 24 8.58 6.71 10.91
N LEU A 25 9.70 5.98 10.74
CA LEU A 25 10.67 6.28 9.69
C LEU A 25 10.06 6.10 8.29
N ILE A 26 9.32 5.01 8.07
CA ILE A 26 8.64 4.79 6.78
C ILE A 26 7.60 5.88 6.50
N LYS A 27 6.85 6.29 7.53
CA LYS A 27 5.90 7.41 7.42
C LYS A 27 6.60 8.72 7.09
N ALA A 28 7.77 8.99 7.68
CA ALA A 28 8.58 10.15 7.36
C ALA A 28 9.05 10.12 5.89
N GLU A 29 9.49 8.97 5.40
CA GLU A 29 9.89 8.78 4.00
C GLU A 29 8.73 9.05 3.02
N ARG A 30 7.51 8.59 3.32
CA ARG A 30 6.30 8.90 2.51
C ARG A 30 6.00 10.40 2.42
N GLN A 31 6.48 11.16 3.40
CA GLN A 31 6.40 12.63 3.46
C GLN A 31 7.64 13.30 2.84
N ASN A 32 8.41 12.57 2.02
CA ASN A 32 9.63 13.02 1.34
C ASN A 32 10.76 13.44 2.30
N LYS A 33 10.79 12.91 3.53
CA LYS A 33 11.93 13.08 4.43
C LYS A 33 12.99 12.03 4.14
N GLU A 34 14.25 12.44 4.10
CA GLU A 34 15.35 11.51 3.97
C GLU A 34 15.45 10.61 5.22
N ILE A 35 15.55 9.30 5.00
CA ILE A 35 15.71 8.32 6.07
C ILE A 35 16.89 7.40 5.79
N ASN A 36 17.47 6.87 6.87
CA ASN A 36 18.47 5.84 6.75
C ASN A 36 17.82 4.46 6.59
N THR A 37 17.62 4.05 5.34
CA THR A 37 16.99 2.75 4.97
C THR A 37 17.79 1.54 5.47
N ARG A 38 19.08 1.69 5.83
CA ARG A 38 19.89 0.62 6.42
C ARG A 38 19.39 0.21 7.80
N LEU A 39 18.84 1.15 8.58
CA LEU A 39 18.27 0.85 9.90
C LEU A 39 17.06 -0.08 9.77
N ILE A 40 16.15 0.25 8.84
CA ILE A 40 14.98 -0.58 8.56
C ILE A 40 15.43 -1.94 8.04
N SER A 41 16.35 -1.97 7.06
CA SER A 41 16.89 -3.21 6.51
C SER A 41 17.49 -4.14 7.58
N GLY A 42 18.23 -3.58 8.55
CA GLY A 42 18.81 -4.34 9.66
C GLY A 42 17.74 -4.96 10.55
N ILE A 43 16.68 -4.22 10.86
CA ILE A 43 15.55 -4.70 11.67
C ILE A 43 14.77 -5.79 10.91
N ILE A 44 14.50 -5.60 9.62
CA ILE A 44 13.83 -6.60 8.79
C ILE A 44 14.65 -7.90 8.73
N LYS A 45 15.97 -7.81 8.52
CA LYS A 45 16.86 -8.98 8.53
C LYS A 45 16.79 -9.72 9.86
N SER A 46 16.82 -9.01 10.99
CA SER A 46 16.74 -9.61 12.31
C SER A 46 15.41 -10.33 12.55
N TYR A 47 14.28 -9.76 12.11
CA TYR A 47 12.94 -10.39 12.22
C TYR A 47 12.85 -11.68 11.39
N VAL A 48 13.57 -11.73 10.28
CA VAL A 48 13.62 -12.90 9.39
C VAL A 48 14.55 -13.98 9.95
N GLU A 49 15.75 -13.62 10.40
CA GLU A 49 16.72 -14.55 11.00
C GLU A 49 16.10 -15.28 12.20
N LEU A 50 15.28 -14.58 12.98
CA LEU A 50 14.50 -15.15 14.06
C LEU A 50 13.58 -16.29 13.68
N CYS A 51 13.00 -16.24 12.48
CA CYS A 51 12.03 -17.22 12.02
C CYS A 51 12.67 -18.61 11.83
N PHE A 52 14.00 -18.68 11.68
CA PHE A 52 14.74 -19.93 11.47
C PHE A 52 15.28 -20.54 12.77
N THR A 53 15.01 -19.92 13.92
CA THR A 53 15.44 -20.47 15.21
C THR A 53 14.57 -21.67 15.61
N GLU A 54 15.20 -22.72 16.16
CA GLU A 54 14.60 -24.03 16.48
C GLU A 54 13.39 -24.00 17.42
N ASN A 55 13.03 -22.82 17.95
CA ASN A 55 11.95 -22.59 18.89
C ASN A 55 10.89 -21.60 18.40
N SER A 56 10.89 -21.20 17.12
CA SER A 56 9.77 -20.47 16.52
C SER A 56 8.57 -21.41 16.40
N CYS A 57 7.94 -21.60 17.56
CA CYS A 57 6.69 -22.30 17.77
C CYS A 57 5.73 -21.93 16.66
N VAL A 58 5.19 -22.97 16.04
CA VAL A 58 3.98 -22.91 15.25
C VAL A 58 2.91 -22.26 16.14
N SER A 59 2.67 -20.95 15.98
CA SER A 59 1.42 -20.35 16.42
C SER A 59 0.35 -20.90 15.48
N ILE A 60 -0.19 -22.08 15.84
CA ILE A 60 -1.35 -22.71 15.22
C ILE A 60 -2.56 -21.86 15.59
N THR A 61 -2.68 -20.67 15.01
CA THR A 61 -3.91 -19.89 15.08
C THR A 61 -4.36 -19.62 13.66
N SER A 62 -5.33 -20.43 13.23
CA SER A 62 -6.20 -20.28 12.06
C SER A 62 -5.58 -20.33 10.65
N TYR A 63 -5.85 -21.46 9.98
CA TYR A 63 -6.25 -21.60 8.57
C TYR A 63 -5.40 -21.04 7.42
N GLN A 64 -4.22 -20.47 7.64
CA GLN A 64 -3.27 -20.17 6.56
C GLN A 64 -1.88 -20.73 6.89
N ILE A 65 -1.45 -21.70 6.08
CA ILE A 65 -0.07 -22.20 6.08
C ILE A 65 0.82 -21.06 5.60
N THR A 66 1.23 -20.20 6.53
CA THR A 66 2.36 -19.31 6.31
C THR A 66 3.60 -20.17 6.36
N SER A 67 4.49 -20.05 5.37
CA SER A 67 5.79 -20.72 5.44
C SER A 67 6.39 -20.44 6.83
N PRO A 68 6.72 -21.47 7.63
CA PRO A 68 7.18 -21.29 9.02
C PRO A 68 8.40 -20.36 9.12
N THR A 69 9.08 -20.18 7.98
CA THR A 69 10.25 -19.32 7.77
C THR A 69 10.00 -17.81 7.83
N LEU A 70 8.75 -17.31 7.95
CA LEU A 70 8.47 -15.85 8.00
C LEU A 70 7.49 -15.41 9.10
N ALA A 71 7.10 -16.28 10.03
CA ALA A 71 6.03 -16.00 11.00
C ALA A 71 6.28 -14.71 11.82
N ILE A 72 7.48 -14.54 12.37
CA ILE A 72 7.83 -13.36 13.20
C ILE A 72 7.85 -12.08 12.37
N TYR A 73 8.40 -12.13 11.16
CA TYR A 73 8.34 -11.00 10.23
C TYR A 73 6.89 -10.58 9.94
N LYS A 74 6.01 -11.55 9.68
CA LYS A 74 4.61 -11.26 9.38
C LYS A 74 3.88 -10.66 10.57
N GLU A 75 3.98 -11.31 11.72
CA GLU A 75 3.27 -10.94 12.94
C GLU A 75 3.73 -9.60 13.51
N TYR A 76 5.04 -9.39 13.62
CA TYR A 76 5.58 -8.23 14.33
C TYR A 76 5.93 -7.06 13.41
N PHE A 77 5.96 -7.25 12.09
CA PHE A 77 6.23 -6.16 11.14
C PHE A 77 5.20 -6.05 10.02
N GLU A 78 5.01 -7.08 9.18
CA GLU A 78 4.19 -6.97 7.96
C GLU A 78 2.75 -6.56 8.26
N ILE A 79 2.10 -7.20 9.24
CA ILE A 79 0.72 -6.88 9.62
C ILE A 79 0.61 -5.44 10.16
N PRO A 80 1.40 -5.01 11.18
CA PRO A 80 1.43 -3.61 11.61
C PRO A 80 1.74 -2.60 10.50
N PHE A 81 2.67 -2.95 9.60
CA PHE A 81 3.06 -2.11 8.46
C PHE A 81 1.90 -1.91 7.48
N LEU A 82 1.18 -2.97 7.13
CA LEU A 82 0.02 -2.88 6.25
C LEU A 82 -1.12 -2.06 6.89
N GLN A 83 -1.34 -2.20 8.20
CA GLN A 83 -2.33 -1.41 8.94
C GLN A 83 -1.97 0.09 9.00
N ASP A 84 -0.71 0.41 9.30
CA ASP A 84 -0.25 1.81 9.30
C ASP A 84 -0.30 2.43 7.89
N THR A 85 0.01 1.62 6.86
CA THR A 85 -0.11 2.01 5.45
C THR A 85 -1.55 2.32 5.06
N GLU A 86 -2.50 1.45 5.43
CA GLU A 86 -3.92 1.67 5.21
C GLU A 86 -4.36 3.01 5.84
N ARG A 87 -4.00 3.23 7.10
CA ARG A 87 -4.33 4.46 7.83
C ARG A 87 -3.72 5.69 7.18
N PHE A 88 -2.46 5.61 6.75
CA PHE A 88 -1.76 6.70 6.08
C PHE A 88 -2.49 7.11 4.80
N TYR A 89 -2.76 6.14 3.92
CA TYR A 89 -3.37 6.44 2.63
C TYR A 89 -4.84 6.82 2.72
N ARG A 90 -5.58 6.33 3.73
CA ARG A 90 -6.97 6.77 3.95
C ARG A 90 -7.01 8.26 4.33
N LEU A 91 -6.07 8.71 5.15
CA LEU A 91 -5.95 10.13 5.51
C LEU A 91 -5.46 10.96 4.32
N GLU A 92 -4.47 10.48 3.58
CA GLU A 92 -3.95 11.17 2.40
C GLU A 92 -5.04 11.34 1.33
N ALA A 93 -5.80 10.30 1.03
CA ALA A 93 -6.89 10.35 0.06
C ALA A 93 -7.97 11.35 0.48
N ALA A 94 -8.42 11.30 1.75
CA ALA A 94 -9.42 12.22 2.27
C ALA A 94 -8.96 13.69 2.22
N ASN A 95 -7.70 13.97 2.56
CA ASN A 95 -7.15 15.32 2.46
C ASN A 95 -7.06 15.77 1.00
N PHE A 96 -6.56 14.91 0.10
CA PHE A 96 -6.41 15.24 -1.30
C PHE A 96 -7.76 15.56 -1.96
N ILE A 97 -8.76 14.70 -1.76
CA ILE A 97 -10.10 14.88 -2.34
C ILE A 97 -10.79 16.14 -1.80
N ARG A 98 -10.53 16.51 -0.54
CA ARG A 98 -11.06 17.75 0.05
C ARG A 98 -10.35 19.01 -0.47
N GLU A 99 -9.05 18.94 -0.66
CA GLU A 99 -8.21 20.11 -0.99
C GLU A 99 -8.09 20.35 -2.50
N HIS A 100 -8.22 19.31 -3.31
CA HIS A 100 -8.04 19.37 -4.76
C HIS A 100 -9.31 18.92 -5.48
N ASN A 101 -9.81 19.77 -6.38
CA ASN A 101 -10.97 19.46 -7.22
C ASN A 101 -10.62 18.66 -8.49
N SER A 102 -9.36 18.25 -8.68
CA SER A 102 -8.94 17.52 -9.88
C SER A 102 -8.79 16.02 -9.61
N VAL A 103 -9.71 15.25 -10.19
CA VAL A 103 -9.64 13.77 -10.22
C VAL A 103 -8.38 13.29 -10.94
N ILE A 104 -7.95 14.00 -11.98
CA ILE A 104 -6.76 13.61 -12.74
C ILE A 104 -5.48 13.78 -11.91
N GLU A 105 -5.34 14.87 -11.17
CA GLU A 105 -4.21 15.04 -10.26
C GLU A 105 -4.21 13.97 -9.16
N TYR A 106 -5.39 13.61 -8.66
CA TYR A 106 -5.55 12.52 -7.70
C TYR A 106 -5.04 11.19 -8.30
N LEU A 107 -5.48 10.83 -9.50
CA LEU A 107 -5.07 9.58 -10.16
C LEU A 107 -3.57 9.55 -10.48
N LYS A 108 -2.98 10.68 -10.87
CA LYS A 108 -1.52 10.82 -11.05
C LYS A 108 -0.80 10.58 -9.73
N LYS A 109 -1.32 11.11 -8.63
CA LYS A 109 -0.79 10.86 -7.28
C LYS A 109 -0.90 9.40 -6.88
N VAL A 110 -2.02 8.73 -7.15
CA VAL A 110 -2.20 7.30 -6.88
C VAL A 110 -1.18 6.46 -7.64
N ALA A 111 -0.99 6.73 -8.93
CA ALA A 111 0.02 6.02 -9.73
C ALA A 111 1.43 6.19 -9.16
N GLN A 112 1.80 7.42 -8.79
CA GLN A 112 3.07 7.72 -8.12
C GLN A 112 3.22 6.92 -6.82
N ARG A 113 2.19 6.93 -5.94
CA ARG A 113 2.23 6.23 -4.65
C ARG A 113 2.39 4.71 -4.82
N LEU A 114 1.74 4.11 -5.82
CA LEU A 114 1.91 2.70 -6.13
C LEU A 114 3.34 2.35 -6.51
N ASP A 115 4.00 3.18 -7.34
CA ASP A 115 5.38 2.94 -7.74
C ASP A 115 6.38 3.19 -6.60
N GLU A 116 6.14 4.19 -5.75
CA GLU A 116 6.91 4.40 -4.51
C GLU A 116 6.84 3.19 -3.57
N GLU A 117 5.66 2.59 -3.38
CA GLU A 117 5.49 1.40 -2.53
C GLU A 117 6.15 0.15 -3.13
N LYS A 118 6.11 -0.02 -4.46
CA LYS A 118 6.88 -1.10 -5.11
C LYS A 118 8.38 -0.93 -4.87
N HIS A 119 8.89 0.29 -5.06
CA HIS A 119 10.30 0.59 -4.86
C HIS A 119 10.70 0.37 -3.39
N ARG A 120 9.86 0.78 -2.44
CA ARG A 120 10.07 0.54 -1.00
C ARG A 120 10.27 -0.93 -0.68
N VAL A 121 9.43 -1.80 -1.23
CA VAL A 121 9.57 -3.24 -1.01
C VAL A 121 10.89 -3.77 -1.57
N GLN A 122 11.26 -3.34 -2.78
CA GLN A 122 12.52 -3.74 -3.41
C GLN A 122 13.75 -3.25 -2.64
N SER A 123 13.66 -2.08 -2.01
CA SER A 123 14.79 -1.44 -1.33
C SER A 123 15.12 -2.08 0.01
N TYR A 124 14.12 -2.40 0.85
CA TYR A 124 14.43 -2.85 2.22
C TYR A 124 13.39 -3.77 2.89
N LEU A 125 12.30 -4.18 2.22
CA LEU A 125 11.33 -5.12 2.78
C LEU A 125 11.47 -6.52 2.16
N ARG A 126 10.71 -7.49 2.68
CA ARG A 126 10.63 -8.81 2.06
C ARG A 126 9.74 -8.77 0.82
N SER A 127 10.16 -9.46 -0.24
CA SER A 127 9.40 -9.59 -1.49
C SER A 127 7.99 -10.14 -1.28
N SER A 128 7.77 -10.98 -0.26
CA SER A 128 6.45 -11.48 0.12
C SER A 128 5.45 -10.38 0.49
N THR A 129 5.93 -9.19 0.85
CA THR A 129 5.11 -8.03 1.23
C THR A 129 4.58 -7.26 0.03
N LEU A 130 5.15 -7.45 -1.17
CA LEU A 130 4.77 -6.68 -2.36
C LEU A 130 3.29 -6.81 -2.70
N GLU A 131 2.82 -8.04 -2.87
CA GLU A 131 1.44 -8.31 -3.26
C GLU A 131 0.41 -7.81 -2.22
N PRO A 132 0.51 -8.14 -0.92
CA PRO A 132 -0.46 -7.65 0.06
C PRO A 132 -0.41 -6.12 0.23
N LEU A 133 0.77 -5.49 0.10
CA LEU A 133 0.91 -4.04 0.15
C LEU A 133 0.21 -3.37 -1.02
N ILE A 134 0.49 -3.80 -2.25
CA ILE A 134 -0.12 -3.19 -3.44
C ILE A 134 -1.64 -3.36 -3.43
N LYS A 135 -2.13 -4.55 -3.07
CA LYS A 135 -3.57 -4.79 -2.91
C LYS A 135 -4.20 -3.85 -1.88
N LYS A 136 -3.53 -3.62 -0.75
CA LYS A 136 -4.02 -2.72 0.30
C LYS A 136 -4.04 -1.26 -0.15
N VAL A 137 -3.01 -0.82 -0.87
CA VAL A 137 -2.92 0.55 -1.40
C VAL A 137 -3.98 0.79 -2.48
N GLU A 138 -4.21 -0.17 -3.37
CA GLU A 138 -5.26 -0.12 -4.39
C GLU A 138 -6.67 -0.10 -3.78
N GLU A 139 -6.89 -0.88 -2.73
CA GLU A 139 -8.14 -0.86 -1.99
C GLU A 139 -8.43 0.55 -1.43
N VAL A 140 -7.47 1.15 -0.74
CA VAL A 140 -7.69 2.46 -0.10
C VAL A 140 -7.73 3.62 -1.08
N LEU A 141 -6.83 3.65 -2.05
CA LEU A 141 -6.66 4.80 -2.94
C LEU A 141 -7.55 4.73 -4.19
N ILE A 142 -7.99 3.55 -4.60
CA ILE A 142 -8.81 3.38 -5.81
C ILE A 142 -10.20 2.91 -5.41
N ARG A 143 -10.32 1.72 -4.81
CA ARG A 143 -11.63 1.12 -4.52
C ARG A 143 -12.48 1.99 -3.60
N ASP A 144 -11.93 2.40 -2.45
CA ASP A 144 -12.67 3.17 -1.45
C ASP A 144 -13.03 4.58 -1.96
N GLN A 145 -12.35 5.08 -3.00
CA GLN A 145 -12.55 6.43 -3.55
C GLN A 145 -13.28 6.45 -4.91
N LEU A 146 -13.79 5.31 -5.39
CA LEU A 146 -14.43 5.21 -6.70
C LEU A 146 -15.55 6.25 -6.87
N GLU A 147 -16.44 6.40 -5.88
CA GLU A 147 -17.55 7.36 -5.95
C GLU A 147 -17.07 8.82 -6.08
N ALA A 148 -16.01 9.19 -5.35
CA ALA A 148 -15.41 10.51 -5.43
C ALA A 148 -14.73 10.75 -6.78
N ILE A 149 -14.01 9.75 -7.29
CA ILE A 149 -13.40 9.77 -8.63
C ILE A 149 -14.47 10.00 -9.70
N TYR A 150 -15.61 9.30 -9.62
CA TYR A 150 -16.71 9.45 -10.58
C TYR A 150 -17.42 10.80 -10.48
N THR A 151 -17.66 11.28 -9.27
CA THR A 151 -18.35 12.56 -9.06
C THR A 151 -17.51 13.73 -9.56
N GLY A 152 -16.20 13.69 -9.31
CA GLY A 152 -15.29 14.74 -9.78
C GLY A 152 -15.04 14.69 -11.30
N GLU A 153 -15.13 13.52 -11.94
CA GLU A 153 -14.92 13.39 -13.38
C GLU A 153 -16.05 14.03 -14.20
N LYS A 154 -17.31 13.91 -13.76
CA LYS A 154 -18.46 14.61 -14.36
C LYS A 154 -18.30 16.14 -14.41
N ALA A 155 -17.41 16.71 -13.61
CA ALA A 155 -17.10 18.14 -13.59
C ALA A 155 -15.99 18.55 -14.58
N LEU A 156 -15.26 17.59 -15.19
CA LEU A 156 -14.09 17.84 -16.06
C LEU A 156 -14.39 17.74 -17.57
N LEU A 157 -15.62 17.44 -17.98
CA LEU A 157 -15.98 17.09 -19.36
C LEU A 157 -15.95 18.17 -20.47
N PRO A 158 -15.45 19.42 -20.32
CA PRO A 158 -15.30 20.28 -21.52
C PRO A 158 -14.02 20.08 -22.35
N ASP A 159 -12.89 19.62 -21.78
CA ASP A 159 -11.55 19.87 -22.39
C ASP A 159 -10.49 18.75 -22.20
N GLU A 160 -10.90 17.51 -21.94
CA GLU A 160 -10.00 16.42 -21.52
C GLU A 160 -9.21 15.73 -22.66
N LYS A 161 -7.96 15.36 -22.35
CA LYS A 161 -7.01 14.68 -23.25
C LYS A 161 -7.11 13.16 -23.10
N TYR A 162 -7.06 12.42 -24.22
CA TYR A 162 -7.03 10.94 -24.26
C TYR A 162 -6.08 10.26 -23.26
N SER A 163 -4.98 10.92 -22.88
CA SER A 163 -4.01 10.40 -21.90
C SER A 163 -4.57 10.25 -20.48
N ASP A 164 -5.48 11.14 -20.07
CA ASP A 164 -6.01 11.16 -18.71
C ASP A 164 -7.09 10.06 -18.53
N LEU A 165 -7.88 9.81 -19.57
CA LEU A 165 -8.79 8.66 -19.68
C LEU A 165 -8.07 7.32 -19.63
N ALA A 166 -6.94 7.21 -20.34
CA ALA A 166 -6.14 6.00 -20.34
C ALA A 166 -5.60 5.69 -18.94
N LEU A 167 -5.24 6.72 -18.16
CA LEU A 167 -4.82 6.59 -16.77
C LEU A 167 -5.97 6.15 -15.87
N LEU A 168 -7.15 6.76 -16.00
CA LEU A 168 -8.36 6.37 -15.26
C LEU A 168 -8.68 4.89 -15.50
N PHE A 169 -8.78 4.48 -16.77
CA PHE A 169 -9.07 3.10 -17.14
C PHE A 169 -8.01 2.12 -16.59
N LYS A 170 -6.73 2.46 -16.75
CA LYS A 170 -5.62 1.65 -16.25
C LYS A 170 -5.70 1.42 -14.75
N LEU A 171 -6.06 2.43 -13.96
CA LEU A 171 -6.12 2.35 -12.49
C LEU A 171 -7.38 1.64 -12.01
N VAL A 172 -8.55 1.95 -12.58
CA VAL A 172 -9.82 1.30 -12.22
C VAL A 172 -9.78 -0.20 -12.53
N CYS A 173 -9.15 -0.60 -13.65
CA CYS A 173 -9.00 -2.01 -14.02
C CYS A 173 -8.09 -2.82 -13.07
N ARG A 174 -7.36 -2.18 -12.15
CA ARG A 174 -6.54 -2.89 -11.16
C ARG A 174 -7.39 -3.54 -10.07
N VAL A 175 -8.63 -3.07 -9.87
CA VAL A 175 -9.49 -3.53 -8.78
C VAL A 175 -10.53 -4.53 -9.33
N PRO A 176 -10.45 -5.84 -8.99
CA PRO A 176 -11.26 -6.90 -9.62
C PRO A 176 -12.78 -6.80 -9.45
N ASN A 177 -13.28 -5.95 -8.53
CA ASN A 177 -14.71 -5.69 -8.34
C ASN A 177 -15.13 -4.26 -8.74
N ALA A 178 -14.18 -3.35 -8.97
CA ALA A 178 -14.49 -2.07 -9.61
C ALA A 178 -14.90 -2.28 -11.08
N THR A 179 -14.70 -3.49 -11.59
CA THR A 179 -14.79 -3.84 -13.00
C THR A 179 -16.19 -3.75 -13.61
N VAL A 180 -17.28 -3.88 -12.84
CA VAL A 180 -18.63 -3.77 -13.43
C VAL A 180 -19.08 -2.31 -13.49
N GLU A 181 -18.97 -1.61 -12.36
CA GLU A 181 -19.36 -0.21 -12.24
C GLU A 181 -18.35 0.70 -12.95
N GLY A 182 -17.06 0.47 -12.77
CA GLY A 182 -15.99 1.25 -13.38
C GLY A 182 -15.78 1.00 -14.86
N LYS A 183 -16.05 -0.21 -15.37
CA LYS A 183 -16.11 -0.39 -16.84
C LYS A 183 -17.30 0.33 -17.43
N LYS A 184 -18.49 0.23 -16.82
CA LYS A 184 -19.66 0.98 -17.28
C LYS A 184 -19.37 2.48 -17.31
N ILE A 185 -18.71 3.00 -16.29
CA ILE A 185 -18.44 4.43 -16.21
C ILE A 185 -17.40 4.87 -17.24
N VAL A 186 -16.32 4.10 -17.46
CA VAL A 186 -15.38 4.42 -18.55
C VAL A 186 -16.03 4.23 -19.93
N GLU A 187 -16.90 3.24 -20.09
CA GLU A 187 -17.70 3.06 -21.32
C GLU A 187 -18.65 4.23 -21.56
N ASP A 188 -19.33 4.73 -20.53
CA ASP A 188 -20.23 5.88 -20.60
C ASP A 188 -19.46 7.18 -20.92
N LEU A 189 -18.27 7.36 -20.34
CA LEU A 189 -17.34 8.45 -20.67
C LEU A 189 -16.93 8.45 -22.14
N ILE A 190 -16.45 7.28 -22.62
CA ILE A 190 -15.99 7.12 -24.00
C ILE A 190 -17.16 7.36 -24.96
N ARG A 191 -18.39 6.94 -24.59
CA ARG A 191 -19.60 7.23 -25.35
C ARG A 191 -19.94 8.72 -25.38
N GLN A 192 -19.89 9.41 -24.24
CA GLN A 192 -20.18 10.85 -24.17
C GLN A 192 -19.19 11.66 -25.01
N MET A 193 -17.89 11.40 -24.86
CA MET A 193 -16.86 12.08 -25.67
C MET A 193 -16.97 11.76 -27.17
N GLY A 194 -17.38 10.54 -27.53
CA GLY A 194 -17.64 10.19 -28.92
C GLY A 194 -18.85 10.92 -29.52
N ILE A 195 -19.80 11.36 -28.70
CA ILE A 195 -20.97 12.16 -29.10
C ILE A 195 -20.60 13.64 -29.21
N ASP A 196 -19.81 14.17 -28.26
CA ASP A 196 -19.40 15.58 -28.23
C ASP A 196 -18.35 15.93 -29.32
N ALA A 197 -17.70 14.93 -29.91
CA ALA A 197 -16.73 15.08 -31.01
C ALA A 197 -17.36 15.16 -32.42
N ILE A 198 -18.70 15.12 -32.53
CA ILE A 198 -19.48 15.21 -33.78
C ILE A 198 -20.20 16.56 -33.85
#